data_AF-A0A2P7UTG3-F1
#
_entry.id   AF-A0A2P7UTG3-F1
#
_cell.length_a   1.000
_cell.length_b   1.000
_cell.length_c   1.000
_cell.angle_alpha   90.00
_cell.angle_beta   90.00
_cell.angle_gamma   90.00
#
_symmetry.space_group_name_H-M   'P 1'
#
loop_
_entity.id
_entity.type
_entity.pdbx_description
1 polymer ?
#
loop_
_entity_poly.entity_id
_entity_poly.type
_entity_poly.pdbx_seq_one_letter_code
_entity_poly.pdbx_strand_id
1 'polypeptide(L)'
;MLAKSAIELVNRCYEETNKLTLLSLEEFKESFIAFVFGDYQEEFMVQYDLEEFYEHLNQLQLSNCRRDFDRAVEEWYITEYGSGYKGVNYHDILFTLVKEAVVQYQSPNRIALIRDVTKLLTMPNGFLARWQNGQIRERPIPTYFKYLMKLGVRTHEDIETLVDMWLVEYPNAFNKKQQELFANPPRRGRPNNVELALLIELAMKVRPEMTAQERERLRKIYYYHRKSLTVREMVEKFEKYIASKNKSNDSQVG
;
A
#
# COMPACT_ATOMS: atom_id res chain seq x y z
N MET A 1 -34.53 -11.88 8.45
CA MET A 1 -34.64 -11.95 9.93
C MET A 1 -34.43 -10.54 10.43
N LEU A 2 -35.39 -10.00 11.21
CA LEU A 2 -35.34 -8.61 11.64
C LEU A 2 -34.10 -8.31 12.49
N ALA A 3 -33.49 -7.15 12.28
CA ALA A 3 -32.32 -6.73 13.02
C ALA A 3 -32.67 -6.46 14.49
N LYS A 4 -31.81 -6.87 15.42
CA LYS A 4 -32.02 -6.72 16.87
C LYS A 4 -31.32 -5.50 17.46
N SER A 5 -30.47 -4.84 16.68
CA SER A 5 -29.76 -3.62 17.07
C SER A 5 -29.46 -2.75 15.85
N ALA A 6 -29.27 -1.45 16.06
CA ALA A 6 -28.84 -0.53 15.00
C ALA A 6 -27.51 -0.98 14.37
N ILE A 7 -26.55 -1.48 15.17
CA ILE A 7 -25.26 -1.99 14.70
C ILE A 7 -25.42 -3.23 13.79
N GLU A 8 -26.35 -4.12 14.11
CA GLU A 8 -26.67 -5.27 13.25
C GLU A 8 -27.26 -4.79 11.92
N LEU A 9 -28.16 -3.81 11.95
CA LEU A 9 -28.77 -3.24 10.75
C LEU A 9 -27.73 -2.53 9.87
N VAL A 10 -26.80 -1.77 10.47
CA VAL A 10 -25.67 -1.16 9.77
C VAL A 10 -24.74 -2.21 9.17
N ASN A 11 -24.46 -3.31 9.88
CA ASN A 11 -23.68 -4.43 9.33
C ASN A 11 -24.34 -5.06 8.10
N ARG A 12 -25.66 -5.29 8.15
CA ARG A 12 -26.41 -5.83 7.01
C ARG A 12 -26.33 -4.88 5.81
N CYS A 13 -26.57 -3.59 6.04
CA CYS A 13 -26.39 -2.57 5.01
C CYS A 13 -24.96 -2.61 4.42
N TYR A 14 -23.94 -2.67 5.27
CA TYR A 14 -22.55 -2.75 4.81
C TYR A 14 -22.28 -3.98 3.94
N GLU A 15 -22.83 -5.14 4.30
CA GLU A 15 -22.66 -6.37 3.52
C GLU A 15 -23.39 -6.32 2.16
N GLU A 16 -24.52 -5.64 2.09
CA GLU A 16 -25.32 -5.51 0.86
C GLU A 16 -24.81 -4.42 -0.08
N THR A 17 -24.45 -3.25 0.48
CA THR A 17 -23.94 -2.11 -0.28
C THR A 17 -22.49 -2.32 -0.69
N ASN A 18 -21.66 -2.90 0.19
CA ASN A 18 -20.21 -2.86 0.02
C ASN A 18 -19.61 -4.15 -0.58
N LYS A 19 -20.10 -4.49 -1.77
CA LYS A 19 -19.70 -5.73 -2.46
C LYS A 19 -18.29 -5.68 -3.03
N LEU A 20 -17.78 -4.52 -3.49
CA LEU A 20 -16.50 -4.44 -4.22
C LEU A 20 -15.74 -3.09 -4.11
N THR A 21 -16.10 -2.17 -3.22
CA THR A 21 -15.58 -0.78 -3.27
C THR A 21 -15.14 -0.20 -1.93
N LEU A 22 -14.34 0.87 -1.97
CA LEU A 22 -14.06 1.71 -0.80
C LEU A 22 -15.12 2.81 -0.75
N LEU A 23 -15.97 2.79 0.27
CA LEU A 23 -17.00 3.80 0.50
C LEU A 23 -16.52 4.78 1.59
N SER A 24 -16.67 6.07 1.32
CA SER A 24 -16.48 7.08 2.36
C SER A 24 -17.55 6.96 3.45
N LEU A 25 -17.25 7.50 4.63
CA LEU A 25 -18.19 7.48 5.75
C LEU A 25 -19.51 8.18 5.39
N GLU A 26 -19.43 9.31 4.68
CA GLU A 26 -20.61 10.08 4.28
C GLU A 26 -21.45 9.34 3.22
N GLU A 27 -20.81 8.70 2.23
CA GLU A 27 -21.52 7.82 1.28
C GLU A 27 -22.20 6.64 1.98
N PHE A 28 -21.56 6.09 3.01
CA PHE A 28 -22.13 4.99 3.76
C PHE A 28 -23.32 5.44 4.63
N LYS A 29 -23.28 6.64 5.21
CA LYS A 29 -24.43 7.23 5.91
C LYS A 29 -25.65 7.39 5.01
N GLU A 30 -25.46 7.92 3.79
CA GLU A 30 -26.55 8.05 2.82
C GLU A 30 -27.08 6.69 2.36
N SER A 31 -26.17 5.74 2.11
CA SER A 31 -26.55 4.37 1.72
C SER A 31 -27.33 3.66 2.82
N PHE A 32 -27.00 3.90 4.09
CA PHE A 32 -27.72 3.33 5.22
C PHE A 32 -29.17 3.82 5.30
N ILE A 33 -29.41 5.11 5.10
CA ILE A 33 -30.78 5.66 5.07
C ILE A 33 -31.57 5.03 3.91
N ALA A 34 -30.98 4.99 2.72
CA ALA A 34 -31.61 4.40 1.54
C ALA A 34 -31.94 2.91 1.73
N PHE A 35 -31.04 2.16 2.37
CA PHE A 35 -31.25 0.74 2.68
C PHE A 35 -32.39 0.52 3.68
N VAL A 36 -32.45 1.32 4.75
CA VAL A 36 -33.46 1.15 5.81
C VAL A 36 -34.88 1.43 5.30
N PHE A 37 -35.06 2.49 4.51
CA PHE A 37 -36.36 2.86 3.94
C PHE A 37 -36.65 2.21 2.56
N GLY A 38 -35.71 1.44 2.04
CA GLY A 38 -35.86 0.61 0.84
C GLY A 38 -35.92 -0.85 1.22
N ASP A 39 -34.85 -1.59 0.93
CA ASP A 39 -34.76 -3.05 1.06
C ASP A 39 -35.21 -3.56 2.44
N TYR A 40 -34.82 -2.90 3.53
CA TYR A 40 -35.17 -3.35 4.87
C TYR A 40 -36.65 -3.10 5.22
N GLN A 41 -37.22 -1.96 4.81
CA GLN A 41 -38.63 -1.68 4.99
C GLN A 41 -39.48 -2.66 4.16
N GLU A 42 -39.07 -2.95 2.93
CA GLU A 42 -39.72 -3.95 2.08
C GLU A 42 -39.68 -5.34 2.73
N GLU A 43 -38.53 -5.78 3.27
CA GLU A 43 -38.41 -7.05 4.03
C GLU A 43 -39.37 -7.08 5.22
N PHE A 44 -39.45 -5.97 5.98
CA PHE A 44 -40.28 -5.86 7.17
C PHE A 44 -41.78 -5.94 6.82
N MET A 45 -42.18 -5.22 5.77
CA MET A 45 -43.57 -5.11 5.33
C MET A 45 -44.15 -6.41 4.75
N VAL A 46 -43.33 -7.44 4.51
CA VAL A 46 -43.83 -8.78 4.14
C VAL A 46 -44.68 -9.40 5.26
N GLN A 47 -44.36 -9.09 6.52
CA GLN A 47 -44.95 -9.76 7.69
C GLN A 47 -45.67 -8.78 8.65
N TYR A 48 -45.38 -7.49 8.53
CA TYR A 48 -45.81 -6.45 9.47
C TYR A 48 -46.29 -5.22 8.70
N ASP A 49 -46.97 -4.31 9.38
CA ASP A 49 -47.41 -3.04 8.79
C ASP A 49 -46.39 -1.90 8.95
N LEU A 50 -46.76 -0.73 8.43
CA LEU A 50 -45.91 0.46 8.47
C LEU A 50 -45.81 1.06 9.87
N GLU A 51 -46.84 0.93 10.71
CA GLU A 51 -46.81 1.44 12.09
C GLU A 51 -45.83 0.62 12.93
N GLU A 52 -45.90 -0.71 12.79
CA GLU A 52 -44.97 -1.66 13.40
C GLU A 52 -43.52 -1.43 12.94
N PHE A 53 -43.30 -0.99 11.70
CA PHE A 53 -41.96 -0.63 11.22
C PHE A 53 -41.37 0.57 11.97
N TYR A 54 -42.15 1.63 12.17
CA TYR A 54 -41.69 2.79 12.94
C TYR A 54 -41.50 2.47 14.42
N GLU A 55 -42.35 1.62 15.00
CA GLU A 55 -42.12 1.09 16.34
C GLU A 55 -40.83 0.29 16.43
N HIS A 56 -40.53 -0.54 15.43
CA HIS A 56 -39.28 -1.28 15.34
C HIS A 56 -38.07 -0.35 15.26
N LEU A 57 -38.11 0.70 14.42
CA LEU A 57 -37.04 1.71 14.38
C LEU A 57 -36.86 2.41 15.72
N ASN A 58 -37.95 2.70 16.45
CA ASN A 58 -37.89 3.25 17.80
C ASN A 58 -37.19 2.29 18.78
N GLN A 59 -37.48 0.98 18.71
CA GLN A 59 -36.81 -0.05 19.53
C GLN A 59 -35.30 -0.12 19.24
N LEU A 60 -34.91 0.09 17.98
CA LEU A 60 -33.51 0.18 17.55
C LEU A 60 -32.84 1.51 17.90
N GLN A 61 -33.54 2.45 18.54
CA GLN A 61 -33.08 3.82 18.83
C GLN A 61 -32.77 4.65 17.57
N LEU A 62 -33.54 4.43 16.50
CA LEU A 62 -33.45 5.11 15.21
C LEU A 62 -34.61 6.10 14.97
N SER A 63 -35.16 6.67 16.05
CA SER A 63 -36.39 7.47 16.04
C SER A 63 -36.25 8.84 15.38
N ASN A 64 -35.08 9.48 15.46
CA ASN A 64 -34.83 10.82 14.91
C ASN A 64 -34.25 10.78 13.49
N CYS A 65 -34.49 9.69 12.75
CA CYS A 65 -34.01 9.43 11.41
C CYS A 65 -32.55 9.88 11.23
N ARG A 66 -32.29 10.97 10.50
CA ARG A 66 -30.94 11.39 10.12
C ARG A 66 -29.91 11.36 11.24
N ARG A 67 -30.22 11.97 12.39
CA ARG A 67 -29.25 12.07 13.50
C ARG A 67 -28.90 10.72 14.11
N ASP A 68 -29.92 9.87 14.31
CA ASP A 68 -29.71 8.57 14.94
C ASP A 68 -29.07 7.57 13.97
N PHE A 69 -29.36 7.69 12.68
CA PHE A 69 -28.76 6.90 11.61
C PHE A 69 -27.28 7.25 11.43
N ASP A 70 -26.95 8.54 11.34
CA ASP A 70 -25.56 9.00 11.25
C ASP A 70 -24.76 8.51 12.47
N ARG A 71 -25.32 8.62 13.68
CA ARG A 71 -24.70 8.10 14.91
C ARG A 71 -24.49 6.60 14.85
N ALA A 72 -25.47 5.81 14.42
CA ALA A 72 -25.35 4.35 14.34
C ALA A 72 -24.23 3.93 13.39
N VAL A 73 -24.12 4.61 12.24
CA VAL A 73 -23.03 4.39 11.27
C VAL A 73 -21.68 4.78 11.85
N GLU A 74 -21.58 5.91 12.55
CA GLU A 74 -20.34 6.35 13.20
C GLU A 74 -19.90 5.39 14.32
N GLU A 75 -20.82 4.93 15.16
CA GLU A 75 -20.54 3.95 16.22
C GLU A 75 -20.07 2.62 15.65
N TRP A 76 -20.73 2.15 14.58
CA TRP A 76 -20.28 0.98 13.83
C TRP A 76 -18.87 1.18 13.26
N TYR A 77 -18.62 2.34 12.66
CA TYR A 77 -17.33 2.67 12.06
C TYR A 77 -16.22 2.68 13.11
N ILE A 78 -16.45 3.29 14.27
CA ILE A 78 -15.52 3.29 15.41
C ILE A 78 -15.29 1.86 15.94
N THR A 79 -16.32 1.03 15.99
CA THR A 79 -16.20 -0.36 16.47
C THR A 79 -15.34 -1.20 15.52
N GLU A 80 -15.52 -1.05 14.21
CA GLU A 80 -14.75 -1.78 13.21
C GLU A 80 -13.32 -1.26 13.05
N TYR A 81 -13.11 0.05 13.23
CA TYR A 81 -11.83 0.73 13.02
C TYR A 81 -10.97 0.86 14.31
N GLY A 82 -11.61 0.96 15.48
CA GLY A 82 -10.99 1.30 16.76
C GLY A 82 -11.12 2.79 17.10
N SER A 83 -11.22 3.11 18.39
CA SER A 83 -11.28 4.49 18.88
C SER A 83 -9.87 5.12 18.93
N GLY A 84 -9.67 6.24 18.23
CA GLY A 84 -8.55 7.15 18.53
C GLY A 84 -7.52 7.47 17.44
N TYR A 85 -7.68 7.04 16.18
CA TYR A 85 -6.71 7.41 15.14
C TYR A 85 -7.15 8.63 14.33
N LYS A 86 -6.88 9.83 14.87
CA LYS A 86 -6.91 11.11 14.14
C LYS A 86 -5.69 11.31 13.22
N GLY A 87 -4.97 10.24 12.87
CA GLY A 87 -3.74 10.30 12.08
C GLY A 87 -3.68 9.19 11.03
N VAL A 88 -2.99 9.49 9.93
CA VAL A 88 -2.76 8.60 8.79
C VAL A 88 -1.73 7.55 9.16
N ASN A 89 -2.12 6.54 9.94
CA ASN A 89 -1.24 5.43 10.31
C ASN A 89 -1.50 4.24 9.40
N TYR A 90 -0.72 4.16 8.32
CA TYR A 90 -0.72 3.02 7.42
C TYR A 90 0.07 1.86 8.01
N HIS A 91 -0.51 0.67 7.94
CA HIS A 91 0.22 -0.55 8.28
C HIS A 91 1.32 -0.83 7.24
N ASP A 92 2.51 -1.29 7.69
CA ASP A 92 3.70 -1.50 6.84
C ASP A 92 3.47 -2.37 5.59
N ILE A 93 2.51 -3.30 5.67
CA ILE A 93 2.11 -4.13 4.54
C ILE A 93 1.67 -3.28 3.33
N LEU A 94 1.05 -2.13 3.55
CA LEU A 94 0.57 -1.25 2.48
C LEU A 94 1.74 -0.69 1.67
N PHE A 95 2.83 -0.25 2.31
CA PHE A 95 4.03 0.20 1.60
C PHE A 95 4.69 -0.94 0.80
N THR A 96 4.60 -2.17 1.31
CA THR A 96 5.04 -3.37 0.56
C THR A 96 4.19 -3.58 -0.68
N LEU A 97 2.86 -3.38 -0.59
CA LEU A 97 1.94 -3.50 -1.72
C LEU A 97 2.12 -2.36 -2.74
N VAL A 98 2.46 -1.15 -2.32
CA VAL A 98 2.83 -0.06 -3.26
C VAL A 98 4.05 -0.46 -4.08
N LYS A 99 5.09 -0.99 -3.42
CA LYS A 99 6.27 -1.51 -4.12
C LYS A 99 5.93 -2.67 -5.06
N GLU A 100 5.05 -3.58 -4.65
CA GLU A 100 4.57 -4.67 -5.50
C GLU A 100 3.87 -4.13 -6.75
N ALA A 101 3.00 -3.13 -6.61
CA ALA A 101 2.33 -2.49 -7.73
C ALA A 101 3.34 -1.87 -8.72
N VAL A 102 4.38 -1.19 -8.22
CA VAL A 102 5.47 -0.66 -9.07
C VAL A 102 6.15 -1.78 -9.85
N VAL A 103 6.47 -2.90 -9.22
CA VAL A 103 7.15 -4.03 -9.86
C VAL A 103 6.25 -4.72 -10.89
N GLN A 104 5.01 -4.98 -10.52
CA GLN A 104 4.06 -5.74 -11.32
C GLN A 104 3.58 -4.95 -12.54
N TYR A 105 3.25 -3.67 -12.35
CA TYR A 105 2.62 -2.85 -13.38
C TYR A 105 3.59 -1.86 -14.05
N GLN A 106 4.82 -1.73 -13.54
CA GLN A 106 5.84 -0.83 -14.08
C GLN A 106 5.32 0.60 -14.26
N SER A 107 4.60 1.09 -13.25
CA SER A 107 3.90 2.37 -13.32
C SER A 107 4.87 3.52 -13.71
N PRO A 108 4.60 4.29 -14.77
CA PRO A 108 5.54 5.31 -15.27
C PRO A 108 5.49 6.64 -14.50
N ASN A 109 4.46 6.87 -13.69
CA ASN A 109 4.25 8.12 -12.95
C ASN A 109 3.29 7.91 -11.77
N ARG A 110 3.14 8.95 -10.93
CA ARG A 110 2.26 8.96 -9.74
C ARG A 110 0.83 8.53 -10.06
N ILE A 111 0.22 9.11 -11.09
CA ILE A 111 -1.19 8.85 -11.44
C ILE A 111 -1.38 7.37 -11.82
N ALA A 112 -0.46 6.82 -12.62
CA ALA A 112 -0.48 5.41 -12.95
C ALA A 112 -0.29 4.53 -11.72
N LEU A 113 0.63 4.91 -10.81
CA LEU A 113 0.86 4.15 -9.57
C LEU A 113 -0.37 4.14 -8.66
N ILE A 114 -1.05 5.27 -8.47
CA ILE A 114 -2.31 5.34 -7.71
C ILE A 114 -3.33 4.37 -8.31
N ARG A 115 -3.56 4.46 -9.63
CA ARG A 115 -4.47 3.55 -10.33
C ARG A 115 -4.10 2.08 -10.13
N ASP A 116 -2.81 1.76 -10.22
CA ASP A 116 -2.33 0.38 -10.15
C ASP A 116 -2.38 -0.17 -8.71
N VAL A 117 -2.14 0.66 -7.70
CA VAL A 117 -2.36 0.33 -6.28
C VAL A 117 -3.84 0.14 -5.99
N THR A 118 -4.71 1.02 -6.50
CA THR A 118 -6.17 0.86 -6.37
C THR A 118 -6.60 -0.47 -6.96
N LYS A 119 -6.15 -0.81 -8.18
CA LYS A 119 -6.45 -2.12 -8.78
C LYS A 119 -5.98 -3.28 -7.91
N LEU A 120 -4.74 -3.22 -7.42
CA LEU A 120 -4.17 -4.28 -6.59
C LEU A 120 -4.98 -4.49 -5.30
N LEU A 121 -5.52 -3.42 -4.72
CA LEU A 121 -6.29 -3.45 -3.47
C LEU A 121 -7.77 -3.76 -3.67
N THR A 122 -8.42 -3.40 -4.78
CA THR A 122 -9.89 -3.48 -4.88
C THR A 122 -10.40 -4.48 -5.90
N MET A 123 -9.59 -4.88 -6.88
CA MET A 123 -10.03 -5.87 -7.86
C MET A 123 -10.03 -7.29 -7.25
N PRO A 124 -10.92 -8.21 -7.69
CA PRO A 124 -11.00 -9.59 -7.22
C PRO A 124 -9.82 -10.47 -7.71
N ASN A 125 -8.67 -9.86 -7.94
CA ASN A 125 -7.42 -10.48 -8.34
C ASN A 125 -6.28 -9.89 -7.48
N GLY A 126 -5.05 -10.40 -7.63
CA GLY A 126 -3.91 -9.86 -6.89
C GLY A 126 -4.04 -10.04 -5.37
N PHE A 127 -4.04 -8.95 -4.59
CA PHE A 127 -3.98 -9.01 -3.13
C PHE A 127 -5.27 -9.51 -2.48
N LEU A 128 -6.45 -9.09 -2.97
CA LEU A 128 -7.74 -9.60 -2.48
C LEU A 128 -7.83 -11.13 -2.62
N ALA A 129 -7.50 -11.65 -3.81
CA ALA A 129 -7.49 -13.10 -4.04
C ALA A 129 -6.48 -13.83 -3.14
N ARG A 130 -5.28 -13.27 -2.91
CA ARG A 130 -4.31 -13.84 -1.97
C ARG A 130 -4.80 -13.82 -0.53
N TRP A 131 -5.47 -12.75 -0.12
CA TRP A 131 -6.05 -12.62 1.22
C TRP A 131 -7.17 -13.66 1.44
N GLN A 132 -8.03 -13.88 0.44
CA GLN A 132 -9.07 -14.91 0.48
C GLN A 132 -8.48 -16.32 0.53
N ASN A 133 -7.49 -16.62 -0.33
CA ASN A 133 -6.87 -17.94 -0.43
C ASN A 133 -5.92 -18.28 0.75
N GLY A 134 -5.38 -17.27 1.42
CA GLY A 134 -4.47 -17.46 2.57
C GLY A 134 -5.18 -17.93 3.84
N GLN A 135 -6.51 -18.02 3.84
CA GLN A 135 -7.33 -18.45 4.96
C GLN A 135 -8.10 -19.73 4.61
N ILE A 136 -8.22 -20.66 5.56
CA ILE A 136 -8.82 -22.00 5.40
C ILE A 136 -10.33 -21.94 5.02
N ARG A 137 -10.94 -20.75 4.95
CA ARG A 137 -12.35 -20.54 4.58
C ARG A 137 -12.50 -19.30 3.71
N GLU A 138 -13.36 -19.38 2.68
CA GLU A 138 -13.79 -18.25 1.86
C GLU A 138 -14.49 -17.21 2.77
N ARG A 139 -13.78 -16.12 3.10
CA ARG A 139 -14.39 -15.00 3.83
C ARG A 139 -15.22 -14.13 2.88
N PRO A 140 -16.37 -13.61 3.32
CA PRO A 140 -17.15 -12.64 2.54
C PRO A 140 -16.30 -11.43 2.17
N ILE A 141 -16.49 -10.90 0.94
CA ILE A 141 -15.78 -9.71 0.45
C ILE A 141 -15.91 -8.49 1.39
N PRO A 142 -17.06 -8.21 2.04
CA PRO A 142 -17.16 -7.12 3.01
C PRO A 142 -16.12 -7.23 4.15
N THR A 143 -15.74 -8.44 4.55
CA THR A 143 -14.72 -8.65 5.60
C THR A 143 -13.33 -8.20 5.14
N TYR A 144 -13.05 -8.25 3.84
CA TYR A 144 -11.81 -7.74 3.28
C TYR A 144 -11.73 -6.22 3.34
N PHE A 145 -12.81 -5.51 3.02
CA PHE A 145 -12.83 -4.05 3.12
C PHE A 145 -12.73 -3.56 4.57
N LYS A 146 -13.35 -4.28 5.53
CA LYS A 146 -13.09 -4.09 6.97
C LYS A 146 -11.61 -4.30 7.32
N TYR A 147 -10.95 -5.29 6.70
CA TYR A 147 -9.52 -5.51 6.87
C TYR A 147 -8.68 -4.35 6.31
N LEU A 148 -8.99 -3.84 5.11
CA LEU A 148 -8.33 -2.65 4.55
C LEU A 148 -8.50 -1.42 5.42
N MET A 149 -9.70 -1.20 5.98
CA MET A 149 -9.95 -0.12 6.94
C MET A 149 -8.99 -0.22 8.14
N LYS A 150 -8.81 -1.43 8.70
CA LYS A 150 -7.86 -1.67 9.80
C LYS A 150 -6.39 -1.46 9.41
N LEU A 151 -6.05 -1.58 8.13
CA LEU A 151 -4.71 -1.24 7.62
C LEU A 151 -4.51 0.26 7.40
N GLY A 152 -5.60 1.04 7.39
CA GLY A 152 -5.58 2.49 7.18
C GLY A 152 -6.16 2.95 5.84
N VAL A 153 -6.67 2.05 4.98
CA VAL A 153 -7.29 2.39 3.68
C VAL A 153 -8.81 2.39 3.81
N ARG A 154 -9.43 3.58 3.83
CA ARG A 154 -10.88 3.78 4.02
C ARG A 154 -11.52 4.33 2.75
N THR A 155 -10.83 5.27 2.10
CA THR A 155 -11.28 5.91 0.87
C THR A 155 -10.22 5.82 -0.23
N HIS A 156 -10.57 6.26 -1.43
CA HIS A 156 -9.60 6.43 -2.51
C HIS A 156 -8.52 7.48 -2.16
N GLU A 157 -8.87 8.51 -1.40
CA GLU A 157 -7.92 9.55 -0.95
C GLU A 157 -6.82 9.00 -0.03
N ASP A 158 -7.14 7.97 0.77
CA ASP A 158 -6.13 7.27 1.57
C ASP A 158 -5.12 6.54 0.67
N ILE A 159 -5.55 5.98 -0.46
CA ILE A 159 -4.63 5.36 -1.43
C ILE A 159 -3.70 6.42 -2.03
N GLU A 160 -4.23 7.59 -2.38
CA GLU A 160 -3.41 8.69 -2.89
C GLU A 160 -2.36 9.13 -1.87
N THR A 161 -2.80 9.34 -0.62
CA THR A 161 -1.92 9.77 0.47
C THR A 161 -0.86 8.70 0.78
N LEU A 162 -1.23 7.41 0.77
CA LEU A 162 -0.29 6.29 0.93
C LEU A 162 0.78 6.33 -0.16
N VAL A 163 0.39 6.53 -1.42
CA VAL A 163 1.33 6.61 -2.55
C VAL A 163 2.24 7.83 -2.40
N ASP A 164 1.70 8.98 -1.99
CA ASP A 164 2.49 10.20 -1.77
C ASP A 164 3.53 10.01 -0.68
N MET A 165 3.13 9.46 0.46
CA MET A 165 4.06 9.15 1.56
C MET A 165 5.16 8.20 1.11
N TRP A 166 4.82 7.16 0.34
CA TRP A 166 5.81 6.22 -0.18
C TRP A 166 6.77 6.88 -1.18
N LEU A 167 6.28 7.78 -2.03
CA LEU A 167 7.11 8.49 -3.02
C LEU A 167 8.06 9.51 -2.38
N VAL A 168 7.77 10.03 -1.18
CA VAL A 168 8.73 10.84 -0.41
C VAL A 168 9.99 10.03 -0.09
N GLU A 169 9.84 8.75 0.27
CA GLU A 169 10.97 7.85 0.54
C GLU A 169 11.64 7.34 -0.74
N TYR A 170 10.88 7.21 -1.83
CA TYR A 170 11.34 6.68 -3.11
C TYR A 170 11.08 7.64 -4.29
N PRO A 171 11.72 8.83 -4.32
CA PRO A 171 11.47 9.84 -5.36
C PRO A 171 11.82 9.38 -6.77
N ASN A 172 12.69 8.37 -6.88
CA ASN A 172 13.15 7.78 -8.13
C ASN A 172 12.37 6.51 -8.53
N ALA A 173 11.22 6.23 -7.91
CA ALA A 173 10.47 4.97 -8.11
C ALA A 173 10.09 4.68 -9.56
N PHE A 174 9.99 5.70 -10.41
CA PHE A 174 9.64 5.56 -11.83
C PHE A 174 10.85 5.35 -12.74
N ASN A 175 12.08 5.49 -12.23
CA ASN A 175 13.28 5.24 -13.01
C ASN A 175 13.40 3.74 -13.29
N LYS A 176 13.61 3.37 -14.56
CA LYS A 176 13.75 1.97 -15.00
C LYS A 176 14.70 1.16 -14.13
N LYS A 177 15.88 1.73 -13.80
CA LYS A 177 16.87 1.10 -12.93
C LYS A 177 16.35 0.86 -11.51
N GLN A 178 15.57 1.78 -10.96
CA GLN A 178 14.96 1.63 -9.63
C GLN A 178 13.88 0.55 -9.63
N GLN A 179 13.06 0.48 -10.68
CA GLN A 179 12.06 -0.57 -10.85
C GLN A 179 12.71 -1.96 -10.99
N GLU A 180 13.81 -2.07 -11.74
CA GLU A 180 14.61 -3.30 -11.84
C GLU A 180 15.18 -3.75 -10.47
N LEU A 181 15.57 -2.78 -9.63
CA LEU A 181 16.03 -3.06 -8.25
C LEU A 181 14.90 -3.55 -7.35
N PHE A 182 13.69 -3.01 -7.52
CA PHE A 182 12.53 -3.48 -6.78
C PHE A 182 12.12 -4.90 -7.18
N ALA A 183 12.21 -5.23 -8.48
CA ALA A 183 11.89 -6.55 -9.02
C ALA A 183 12.89 -7.65 -8.61
N ASN A 184 14.14 -7.26 -8.34
CA ASN A 184 15.22 -8.17 -7.91
C ASN A 184 15.70 -7.84 -6.49
N PRO A 185 14.89 -8.12 -5.45
CA PRO A 185 15.33 -7.92 -4.07
C PRO A 185 16.55 -8.80 -3.76
N PRO A 186 17.51 -8.30 -2.96
CA PRO A 186 18.72 -9.06 -2.65
C PRO A 186 18.40 -10.43 -2.04
N ARG A 187 19.01 -11.49 -2.59
CA ARG A 187 19.03 -12.80 -1.92
C ARG A 187 19.76 -12.67 -0.58
N ARG A 188 19.24 -13.32 0.48
CA ARG A 188 19.88 -13.39 1.81
C ARG A 188 21.39 -13.61 1.66
N GLY A 189 22.19 -12.73 2.26
CA GLY A 189 23.66 -12.80 2.24
C GLY A 189 24.36 -12.06 1.08
N ARG A 190 23.64 -11.48 0.12
CA ARG A 190 24.23 -10.63 -0.93
C ARG A 190 23.47 -9.30 -1.00
N PRO A 191 23.89 -8.27 -0.25
CA PRO A 191 23.21 -6.97 -0.26
C PRO A 191 23.17 -6.41 -1.69
N ASN A 192 22.00 -5.99 -2.15
CA ASN A 192 21.84 -5.25 -3.38
C ASN A 192 22.23 -3.81 -3.04
N ASN A 193 23.54 -3.57 -2.91
CA ASN A 193 24.04 -2.24 -2.59
C ASN A 193 23.87 -1.37 -3.82
N VAL A 194 22.74 -0.65 -3.86
CA VAL A 194 22.45 0.38 -4.86
C VAL A 194 23.64 1.32 -4.99
N GLU A 195 24.28 1.67 -3.87
CA GLU A 195 25.50 2.45 -3.82
C GLU A 195 26.70 1.76 -4.50
N LEU A 196 26.87 0.44 -4.33
CA LEU A 196 27.92 -0.33 -4.99
C LEU A 196 27.65 -0.49 -6.49
N ALA A 197 26.39 -0.69 -6.88
CA ALA A 197 26.00 -0.74 -8.28
C ALA A 197 26.18 0.61 -8.97
N LEU A 198 25.84 1.71 -8.29
CA LEU A 198 26.08 3.08 -8.76
C LEU A 198 27.58 3.37 -8.84
N LEU A 199 28.35 2.95 -7.84
CA LEU A 199 29.81 3.05 -7.84
C LEU A 199 30.43 2.31 -9.03
N ILE A 200 29.97 1.07 -9.31
CA ILE A 200 30.42 0.29 -10.48
C ILE A 200 30.10 1.01 -11.78
N GLU A 201 28.89 1.53 -11.94
CA GLU A 201 28.49 2.24 -13.16
C GLU A 201 29.35 3.50 -13.39
N LEU A 202 29.57 4.29 -12.34
CA LEU A 202 30.41 5.49 -12.44
C LEU A 202 31.88 5.12 -12.70
N ALA A 203 32.39 4.07 -12.07
CA ALA A 203 33.73 3.56 -12.35
C ALA A 203 33.88 3.02 -13.78
N MET A 204 32.82 2.46 -14.37
CA MET A 204 32.83 2.03 -15.79
C MET A 204 32.94 3.21 -16.77
N LYS A 205 32.47 4.41 -16.40
CA LYS A 205 32.69 5.62 -17.22
C LYS A 205 34.16 6.02 -17.29
N VAL A 206 34.92 5.74 -16.23
CA VAL A 206 36.36 6.00 -16.13
C VAL A 206 37.18 4.87 -16.76
N ARG A 207 36.82 3.62 -16.46
CA ARG A 207 37.48 2.41 -16.95
C ARG A 207 36.41 1.45 -17.51
N PRO A 208 36.07 1.57 -18.81
CA PRO A 208 35.01 0.76 -19.44
C PRO A 208 35.24 -0.74 -19.31
N GLU A 209 36.50 -1.17 -19.41
CA GLU A 209 36.92 -2.56 -19.27
C GLU A 209 37.72 -2.77 -17.98
N MET A 210 37.00 -3.04 -16.89
CA MET A 210 37.62 -3.41 -15.60
C MET A 210 37.97 -4.89 -15.55
N THR A 211 39.24 -5.18 -15.22
CA THR A 211 39.74 -6.52 -14.91
C THR A 211 39.09 -7.07 -13.62
N ALA A 212 39.18 -8.38 -13.39
CA ALA A 212 38.67 -9.02 -12.16
C ALA A 212 39.29 -8.41 -10.89
N GLN A 213 40.58 -8.06 -10.92
CA GLN A 213 41.28 -7.41 -9.80
C GLN A 213 40.77 -5.99 -9.55
N GLU A 214 40.46 -5.23 -10.60
CA GLU A 214 39.92 -3.87 -10.47
C GLU A 214 38.48 -3.87 -9.95
N ARG A 215 37.66 -4.81 -10.41
CA ARG A 215 36.31 -5.02 -9.86
C ARG A 215 36.35 -5.37 -8.37
N GLU A 216 37.29 -6.24 -7.97
CA GLU A 216 37.46 -6.59 -6.57
C GLU A 216 38.02 -5.43 -5.73
N ARG A 217 38.92 -4.61 -6.31
CA ARG A 217 39.41 -3.40 -5.64
C ARG A 217 38.28 -2.39 -5.42
N LEU A 218 37.40 -2.20 -6.40
CA LEU A 218 36.24 -1.32 -6.29
C LEU A 218 35.27 -1.80 -5.20
N ARG A 219 35.02 -3.11 -5.12
CA ARG A 219 34.23 -3.71 -4.01
C ARG A 219 34.88 -3.47 -2.65
N LYS A 220 36.20 -3.61 -2.54
CA LYS A 220 36.93 -3.30 -1.30
C LYS A 220 36.77 -1.84 -0.91
N ILE A 221 36.98 -0.90 -1.85
CA ILE A 221 36.78 0.54 -1.61
C ILE A 221 35.38 0.78 -1.04
N TYR A 222 34.35 0.19 -1.66
CA TYR A 222 32.98 0.29 -1.17
C TYR A 222 32.83 -0.22 0.26
N TYR A 223 33.19 -1.48 0.54
CA TYR A 223 32.95 -2.07 1.86
C TYR A 223 33.75 -1.40 2.99
N TYR A 224 34.96 -0.91 2.69
CA TYR A 224 35.78 -0.17 3.66
C TYR A 224 35.29 1.25 3.91
N HIS A 225 34.65 1.90 2.93
CA HIS A 225 34.36 3.33 3.00
C HIS A 225 32.88 3.72 2.89
N ARG A 226 31.96 2.76 2.75
CA ARG A 226 30.50 3.02 2.67
C ARG A 226 29.91 3.85 3.81
N LYS A 227 30.58 3.94 4.96
CA LYS A 227 30.14 4.77 6.11
C LYS A 227 30.86 6.11 6.22
N SER A 228 31.91 6.33 5.43
CA SER A 228 32.84 7.45 5.62
C SER A 228 33.06 8.29 4.36
N LEU A 229 32.68 7.80 3.18
CA LEU A 229 32.83 8.48 1.89
C LEU A 229 31.52 8.43 1.12
N THR A 230 31.30 9.46 0.30
CA THR A 230 30.28 9.49 -0.74
C THR A 230 30.69 8.59 -1.92
N VAL A 231 29.72 8.21 -2.76
CA VAL A 231 29.98 7.41 -3.96
C VAL A 231 30.99 8.10 -4.89
N ARG A 232 30.91 9.43 -5.03
CA ARG A 232 31.82 10.21 -5.87
C ARG A 232 33.27 10.15 -5.34
N GLU A 233 33.47 10.33 -4.03
CA GLU A 233 34.81 10.23 -3.42
C GLU A 233 35.39 8.80 -3.54
N MET A 234 34.53 7.78 -3.51
CA MET A 234 34.95 6.40 -3.77
C MET A 234 35.36 6.16 -5.24
N VAL A 235 34.70 6.81 -6.21
CA VAL A 235 35.12 6.80 -7.62
C VAL A 235 36.48 7.47 -7.78
N GLU A 236 36.68 8.65 -7.19
CA GLU A 236 37.97 9.36 -7.24
C GLU A 236 39.11 8.54 -6.61
N LYS A 237 38.81 7.78 -5.55
CA LYS A 237 39.78 6.86 -4.93
C LYS A 237 40.12 5.69 -5.84
N PHE A 238 39.15 5.21 -6.61
CA PHE A 238 39.39 4.19 -7.64
C PHE A 238 40.18 4.74 -8.83
N GLU A 239 39.89 5.95 -9.29
CA GLU A 239 40.66 6.65 -10.33
C GLU A 239 42.13 6.79 -9.95
N LYS A 240 42.43 7.23 -8.72
CA LYS A 240 43.81 7.32 -8.20
C LYS A 240 44.52 5.97 -8.18
N TYR A 241 43.79 4.89 -7.87
CA TYR A 241 44.33 3.53 -7.92
C TYR A 241 44.67 3.09 -9.36
N ILE A 242 43.80 3.38 -10.33
CA ILE A 242 44.08 3.09 -11.75
C ILE A 242 45.27 3.91 -12.26
N ALA A 243 45.32 5.20 -11.94
CA ALA A 243 46.39 6.10 -12.35
C ALA A 243 47.77 5.67 -11.78
N SER A 244 47.82 5.23 -10.53
CA SER A 244 49.06 4.73 -9.90
C SER A 244 49.52 3.38 -10.47
N LYS A 245 48.58 2.49 -10.82
CA LYS A 245 48.88 1.22 -11.50
C LYS A 245 49.47 1.45 -12.90
N ASN A 246 48.93 2.40 -13.67
CA ASN A 246 49.46 2.72 -15.00
C ASN A 246 50.88 3.30 -14.96
N LYS A 247 51.18 4.18 -13.99
CA LYS A 247 52.55 4.71 -13.79
C LYS A 247 53.59 3.63 -13.43
N SER A 248 53.15 2.57 -12.76
CA SER A 248 54.03 1.46 -12.37
C SER A 248 54.40 0.58 -13.57
N ASN A 249 53.56 0.51 -14.61
CA ASN A 249 53.85 -0.20 -15.84
C ASN A 249 54.79 0.57 -16.78
N ASP A 250 54.79 1.91 -16.75
CA ASP A 250 55.74 2.72 -17.53
C ASP A 250 57.15 2.75 -16.91
N SER A 251 57.31 2.32 -15.66
CA SER A 251 58.59 2.33 -14.94
C SER A 251 59.37 1.01 -15.04
N GLN A 252 58.85 0.01 -15.76
CA GLN A 252 59.50 -1.29 -16.02
C GLN A 252 59.83 -1.52 -17.50
N VAL A 253 60.24 -0.44 -18.19
CA VAL A 253 61.01 -0.55 -19.44
C VAL A 253 62.35 0.14 -19.19
N GLY A 254 63.31 -0.64 -18.70
CA GLY A 254 64.69 -0.26 -18.42
C GLY A 254 65.52 -1.51 -18.20
#